data_AF-A0A1H8P2F6-F1
#
_entry.id   AF-A0A1H8P2F6-F1
#
_cell.length_a   1.000
_cell.length_b   1.000
_cell.length_c   1.000
_cell.angle_alpha   90.00
_cell.angle_beta   90.00
_cell.angle_gamma   90.00
#
_symmetry.space_group_name_H-M   'P 1'
#
loop_
_entity.id
_entity.type
_entity.pdbx_description
1 polymer ?
#
loop_
_entity_poly.entity_id
_entity_poly.type
_entity_poly.pdbx_seq_one_letter_code
_entity_poly.pdbx_strand_id
1 'polypeptide(L)'
;MRVLILSIVAGLLAAPALTAEESKNASCAVQAGIVDGAAQMRRDGRSEARTTRALTKAVEERYQPAVPHLVAWVYTLEKDALELEIGEAYAEQCLNH
;
A
#
# COMPACT_ATOMS: atom_id res chain seq x y z
N MET A 1 46.58 -11.62 -38.14
CA MET A 1 45.96 -12.61 -37.23
C MET A 1 46.48 -12.40 -35.82
N ARG A 2 45.59 -12.13 -34.86
CA ARG A 2 45.70 -12.20 -33.38
C ARG A 2 44.48 -11.44 -32.83
N VAL A 3 43.30 -12.09 -32.85
CA VAL A 3 42.59 -12.69 -31.68
C VAL A 3 42.19 -11.58 -30.69
N LEU A 4 40.92 -11.12 -30.75
CA LEU A 4 39.80 -11.41 -29.82
C LEU A 4 40.16 -11.00 -28.38
N ILE A 5 39.35 -10.25 -27.61
CA ILE A 5 38.11 -10.71 -26.97
C ILE A 5 37.19 -9.50 -26.67
N LEU A 6 35.99 -9.46 -27.26
CA LEU A 6 34.87 -8.67 -26.75
C LEU A 6 34.19 -9.49 -25.65
N SER A 7 34.49 -9.22 -24.39
CA SER A 7 33.75 -9.76 -23.26
C SER A 7 32.75 -8.70 -22.76
N ILE A 8 31.61 -8.58 -23.46
CA ILE A 8 30.43 -7.94 -22.87
C ILE A 8 29.80 -8.99 -21.96
N VAL A 9 30.11 -8.90 -20.67
CA VAL A 9 29.45 -9.68 -19.63
C VAL A 9 28.01 -9.16 -19.54
N ALA A 10 27.11 -9.80 -20.28
CA ALA A 10 25.67 -9.64 -20.12
C ALA A 10 25.22 -10.45 -18.90
N GLY A 11 25.55 -9.95 -17.71
CA GLY A 11 24.97 -10.42 -16.45
C GLY A 11 23.57 -9.85 -16.29
N LEU A 12 22.61 -10.31 -17.10
CA LEU A 12 21.20 -9.99 -16.88
C LEU A 12 20.74 -10.81 -15.67
N LEU A 13 20.84 -10.20 -14.50
CA LEU A 13 20.27 -10.70 -13.26
C LEU A 13 18.78 -10.98 -13.53
N ALA A 14 18.41 -12.26 -13.55
CA ALA A 14 17.04 -12.73 -13.54
C ALA A 14 16.44 -12.43 -12.16
N ALA A 15 16.16 -11.15 -11.88
CA ALA A 15 15.21 -10.80 -10.84
C ALA A 15 13.82 -11.18 -11.36
N PRO A 16 12.97 -11.85 -10.56
CA PRO A 16 11.59 -12.06 -10.95
C PRO A 16 10.96 -10.68 -11.12
N ALA A 17 10.71 -10.29 -12.37
CA ALA A 17 9.97 -9.10 -12.68
C ALA A 17 8.50 -9.39 -12.34
N LEU A 18 8.09 -9.02 -11.13
CA LEU A 18 6.66 -8.87 -10.83
C LEU A 18 6.08 -7.93 -11.88
N THR A 19 4.99 -8.35 -12.49
CA THR A 19 4.31 -7.51 -13.49
C THR A 19 3.83 -6.22 -12.83
N ALA A 20 3.73 -5.13 -13.61
CA ALA A 20 3.23 -3.86 -13.09
C ALA A 20 1.84 -4.00 -12.45
N GLU A 21 1.01 -4.88 -13.02
CA GLU A 21 -0.32 -5.23 -12.50
C GLU A 21 -0.25 -5.94 -11.14
N GLU A 22 0.62 -6.95 -10.96
CA GLU A 22 0.80 -7.59 -9.65
C GLU A 22 1.33 -6.61 -8.60
N SER A 23 2.24 -5.72 -8.99
CA SER A 23 2.77 -4.69 -8.09
C SER A 23 1.69 -3.69 -7.67
N LYS A 24 0.81 -3.30 -8.60
CA LYS A 24 -0.36 -2.46 -8.33
C LYS A 24 -1.34 -3.16 -7.39
N ASN A 25 -1.71 -4.41 -7.70
CA ASN A 25 -2.63 -5.20 -6.89
C ASN A 25 -2.14 -5.37 -5.45
N ALA A 26 -0.87 -5.74 -5.28
CA ALA A 26 -0.26 -5.86 -3.95
C ALA A 26 -0.26 -4.53 -3.19
N SER A 27 -0.02 -3.41 -3.89
CA SER A 27 -0.03 -2.08 -3.27
C SER A 27 -1.43 -1.62 -2.89
N CYS A 28 -2.46 -1.92 -3.71
CA CYS A 28 -3.85 -1.63 -3.40
C CYS A 28 -4.34 -2.45 -2.20
N ALA A 29 -3.97 -3.73 -2.11
CA ALA A 29 -4.31 -4.58 -0.97
C ALA A 29 -3.72 -4.06 0.35
N VAL A 30 -2.45 -3.60 0.34
CA VAL A 30 -1.85 -3.00 1.55
C VAL A 30 -2.55 -1.71 1.95
N GLN A 31 -2.88 -0.85 0.99
CA GLN A 31 -3.58 0.40 1.27
C GLN A 31 -5.01 0.17 1.78
N ALA A 32 -5.72 -0.83 1.23
CA ALA A 32 -7.01 -1.28 1.76
C ALA A 32 -6.90 -1.74 3.22
N GLY A 33 -5.87 -2.50 3.57
CA GLY A 33 -5.61 -2.90 4.96
C GLY A 33 -5.33 -1.71 5.88
N ILE A 34 -4.67 -0.65 5.40
CA ILE A 34 -4.50 0.60 6.16
C ILE A 34 -5.85 1.27 6.41
N VAL A 35 -6.71 1.33 5.39
CA VAL A 35 -8.06 1.90 5.47
C VAL A 35 -8.93 1.13 6.48
N ASP A 36 -8.96 -0.20 6.42
CA ASP A 36 -9.71 -1.04 7.36
C ASP A 36 -9.18 -0.90 8.79
N GLY A 37 -7.85 -0.93 8.96
CA GLY A 37 -7.22 -0.71 10.24
C GLY A 37 -7.58 0.66 10.83
N ALA A 38 -7.60 1.71 10.00
CA ALA A 38 -7.99 3.05 10.43
C ALA A 38 -9.47 3.11 10.80
N ALA A 39 -10.35 2.48 10.02
CA ALA A 39 -11.78 2.43 10.27
C ALA A 39 -12.07 1.71 11.59
N GLN A 40 -11.44 0.55 11.81
CA GLN A 40 -11.55 -0.20 13.06
C GLN A 40 -11.09 0.64 14.26
N MET A 41 -9.90 1.23 14.20
CA MET A 41 -9.40 2.05 15.30
C MET A 41 -10.31 3.26 15.58
N ARG A 42 -10.90 3.86 14.55
CA ARG A 42 -11.88 4.93 14.70
C ARG A 42 -13.16 4.45 15.38
N ARG A 43 -13.69 3.28 14.98
CA ARG A 43 -14.83 2.61 15.65
C ARG A 43 -14.53 2.35 17.13
N ASP A 44 -13.30 1.98 17.45
CA ASP A 44 -12.81 1.78 18.82
C ASP A 44 -12.57 3.11 19.60
N GLY A 45 -12.92 4.26 19.02
CA GLY A 45 -12.80 5.57 19.66
C GLY A 45 -11.37 6.11 19.72
N ARG A 46 -10.43 5.58 18.90
CA ARG A 46 -9.06 6.10 18.83
C ARG A 46 -9.03 7.42 18.07
N SER A 47 -8.16 8.34 18.49
CA SER A 47 -7.92 9.58 17.75
C SER A 47 -7.08 9.36 16.50
N GLU A 48 -7.27 10.21 15.49
CA GLU A 48 -6.53 10.19 14.22
C GLU A 48 -5.01 10.09 14.46
N ALA A 49 -4.47 10.97 15.30
CA ALA A 49 -3.04 10.98 15.63
C ALA A 49 -2.54 9.68 16.29
N ARG A 50 -3.38 8.97 17.05
CA ARG A 50 -3.01 7.67 17.63
C ARG A 50 -3.08 6.55 16.58
N THR A 51 -4.06 6.61 15.70
CA THR A 51 -4.24 5.67 14.59
C THR A 51 -3.11 5.78 13.58
N THR A 52 -2.76 7.00 13.13
CA THR A 52 -1.62 7.24 12.24
C THR A 52 -0.33 6.66 12.81
N ARG A 53 0.00 6.96 14.08
CA ARG A 53 1.22 6.42 14.72
C ARG A 53 1.23 4.90 14.82
N ALA A 54 0.08 4.28 15.06
CA ALA A 54 -0.03 2.83 15.19
C ALA A 54 0.17 2.17 13.82
N LEU A 55 -0.54 2.65 12.80
CA LEU A 55 -0.50 2.07 11.45
C LEU A 55 0.84 2.32 10.75
N THR A 56 1.47 3.50 10.92
CA THR A 56 2.82 3.76 10.40
C THR A 56 3.84 2.74 10.92
N LYS A 57 3.69 2.26 12.16
CA LYS A 57 4.57 1.23 12.73
C LYS A 57 4.23 -0.19 12.28
N ALA A 58 3.01 -0.41 11.81
CA ALA A 58 2.49 -1.73 11.44
C ALA A 58 2.75 -2.08 9.97
N VAL A 59 3.09 -1.10 9.12
CA VAL A 59 3.32 -1.30 7.69
C VAL A 59 4.80 -1.20 7.32
N GLU A 60 5.16 -1.79 6.17
CA GLU A 60 6.50 -1.65 5.59
C GLU A 60 6.84 -0.18 5.29
N GLU A 61 8.12 0.18 5.37
CA GLU A 61 8.62 1.55 5.22
C GLU A 61 8.13 2.23 3.94
N ARG A 62 8.07 1.49 2.82
CA ARG A 62 7.60 2.01 1.53
C ARG A 62 6.14 2.50 1.54
N TYR A 63 5.31 2.00 2.46
CA TYR A 63 3.90 2.39 2.58
C TYR A 63 3.64 3.44 3.67
N GLN A 64 4.62 3.69 4.55
CA GLN A 64 4.49 4.67 5.62
C GLN A 64 4.08 6.08 5.16
N PRO A 65 4.56 6.60 4.01
CA PRO A 65 4.15 7.91 3.51
C PRO A 65 2.65 8.00 3.19
N ALA A 66 2.01 6.88 2.82
CA ALA A 66 0.58 6.85 2.48
C ALA A 66 -0.32 6.87 3.72
N VAL A 67 0.15 6.31 4.84
CA VAL A 67 -0.63 6.18 6.09
C VAL A 67 -1.30 7.48 6.54
N PRO A 68 -0.62 8.63 6.69
CA PRO A 68 -1.28 9.84 7.16
C PRO A 68 -2.41 10.30 6.24
N HIS A 69 -2.26 10.12 4.92
CA HIS A 69 -3.29 10.52 3.96
C HIS A 69 -4.52 9.61 4.02
N LEU A 70 -4.32 8.30 4.09
CA LEU A 70 -5.41 7.32 4.19
C LEU A 70 -6.14 7.43 5.52
N VAL A 71 -5.41 7.59 6.62
CA VAL A 71 -6.01 7.78 7.95
C VAL A 71 -6.80 9.09 7.99
N ALA A 72 -6.23 10.20 7.51
CA ALA A 72 -6.95 11.47 7.48
C ALA A 72 -8.27 11.35 6.70
N TRP A 73 -8.24 10.71 5.52
CA TRP A 73 -9.46 10.44 4.75
C TRP A 73 -10.48 9.62 5.53
N VAL A 74 -10.08 8.50 6.16
CA VAL A 74 -11.01 7.69 6.96
C VAL A 74 -11.65 8.49 8.11
N TYR A 75 -10.95 9.47 8.67
CA TYR A 75 -11.47 10.31 9.75
C TYR A 75 -12.43 11.42 9.28
N THR A 76 -12.48 11.73 7.98
CA THR A 76 -13.49 12.68 7.43
C THR A 76 -14.83 12.01 7.15
N LEU A 77 -14.87 10.67 7.07
CA LEU A 77 -16.07 9.94 6.71
C LEU A 77 -17.18 10.04 7.76
N GLU A 78 -18.43 9.88 7.33
CA GLU A 78 -19.55 9.70 8.25
C GLU A 78 -19.45 8.34 8.96
N LYS A 79 -20.07 8.23 10.15
CA LYS A 79 -19.98 7.02 10.97
C LYS A 79 -20.53 5.79 10.26
N ASP A 80 -21.62 5.94 9.52
CA ASP A 80 -22.28 4.84 8.80
C ASP A 80 -21.37 4.25 7.71
N ALA A 81 -20.53 5.09 7.09
CA ALA A 81 -19.53 4.64 6.12
C ALA A 81 -18.39 3.82 6.75
N LEU A 82 -18.21 3.90 8.07
CA LEU A 82 -17.25 3.06 8.80
C LEU A 82 -17.78 1.67 9.09
N GLU A 83 -19.09 1.42 9.02
CA GLU A 83 -19.66 0.08 9.25
C GLU A 83 -19.63 -0.81 8.00
N LEU A 84 -19.29 -0.21 6.85
CA LEU A 84 -19.14 -0.90 5.56
C LEU A 84 -17.74 -1.50 5.40
N GLU A 85 -17.60 -2.47 4.50
CA GLU A 85 -16.34 -3.06 4.01
C GLU A 85 -15.53 -2.01 3.22
N ILE A 86 -15.10 -0.96 3.91
CA ILE A 86 -14.54 0.24 3.29
C ILE A 86 -13.17 -0.01 2.66
N GLY A 87 -12.37 -0.92 3.21
CA GLY A 87 -11.12 -1.36 2.59
C GLY A 87 -11.36 -2.07 1.26
N GLU A 88 -12.41 -2.89 1.15
CA GLU A 88 -12.78 -3.54 -0.12
C GLU A 88 -13.21 -2.50 -1.16
N ALA A 89 -14.09 -1.57 -0.78
CA ALA A 89 -14.50 -0.46 -1.65
C ALA A 89 -13.30 0.40 -2.08
N TYR A 90 -12.34 0.63 -1.18
CA TYR A 90 -11.10 1.33 -1.51
C TYR A 90 -10.23 0.52 -2.47
N ALA A 91 -10.08 -0.78 -2.26
CA ALA A 91 -9.29 -1.67 -3.12
C ALA A 91 -9.82 -1.65 -4.56
N GLU A 92 -11.13 -1.76 -4.73
CA GLU A 92 -11.77 -1.69 -6.05
C GLU A 92 -11.46 -0.37 -6.75
N GLN A 93 -11.54 0.76 -6.05
CA GLN A 93 -11.19 2.06 -6.63
C GLN A 93 -9.71 2.17 -6.98
N CYS A 94 -8.83 1.67 -6.11
CA CYS A 94 -7.38 1.67 -6.35
C CYS A 94 -7.00 0.82 -7.57
N LEU A 95 -7.67 -0.31 -7.80
CA LEU A 95 -7.42 -1.16 -8.97
C LEU A 95 -7.86 -0.50 -10.28
N ASN A 96 -8.87 0.36 -10.23
CA ASN A 96 -9.45 1.04 -11.39
C ASN A 96 -8.76 2.36 -11.77
N HIS A 97 -7.75 2.81 -11.01
CA HIS A 97 -6.99 4.05 -11.23
C HIS A 97 -5.51 3.77 -11.50
#